data_AF-A0A174KBZ1-F1
#
_entry.id   AF-A0A174KBZ1-F1
#
_cell.length_a   1.000
_cell.length_b   1.000
_cell.length_c   1.000
_cell.angle_alpha   90.00
_cell.angle_beta   90.00
_cell.angle_gamma   90.00
#
_symmetry.space_group_name_H-M   'P 1'
#
loop_
_entity.id
_entity.type
_entity.pdbx_description
1 polymer ?
#
loop_
_entity_poly.entity_id
_entity_poly.type
_entity_poly.pdbx_seq_one_letter_code
_entity_poly.pdbx_strand_id
1 'polypeptide(L)'
;MNKWIPITERLPERDGLYIVTFDGELAGQKEPFASTNYFENSQWDDDGDSVLAWMPLPKPYRPKDNKEKPAWGDWILGDFMKNSKGERL
;
A
#
# COMPACT_ATOMS: atom_id res chain seq x y z
N MET A 1 4.25 17.84 2.23
CA MET A 1 5.30 17.00 1.59
C MET A 1 5.75 15.99 2.63
N ASN A 2 5.66 14.69 2.32
CA ASN A 2 6.24 13.66 3.18
C ASN A 2 7.76 13.80 3.06
N LYS A 3 8.43 14.13 4.16
CA LYS A 3 9.88 14.22 4.25
C LYS A 3 10.41 12.89 4.79
N TRP A 4 11.59 12.50 4.35
CA TRP A 4 12.33 11.39 4.94
C TRP A 4 12.73 11.72 6.38
N ILE A 5 12.55 10.75 7.27
CA ILE A 5 12.91 10.82 8.68
C ILE A 5 14.02 9.79 8.91
N PRO A 6 15.26 10.20 9.22
CA PRO A 6 16.34 9.28 9.56
C PRO A 6 15.98 8.42 10.78
N ILE A 7 16.35 7.14 10.79
CA ILE A 7 16.08 6.27 11.96
C ILE A 7 16.82 6.75 13.23
N THR A 8 17.91 7.50 13.06
CA THR A 8 18.67 8.13 14.14
C THR A 8 17.95 9.34 14.75
N GLU A 9 16.98 9.93 14.05
CA GLU A 9 16.14 11.00 14.57
C GLU A 9 14.98 10.41 15.38
N ARG A 10 14.22 9.50 14.77
CA ARG A 10 13.13 8.76 15.43
C ARG A 10 12.66 7.56 14.61
N LEU A 11 12.04 6.61 15.29
CA LEU A 11 11.30 5.51 14.69
C LEU A 11 9.82 5.87 14.48
N PRO A 12 9.08 5.10 13.65
CA PRO A 12 7.63 5.22 13.58
C PRO A 12 6.95 5.01 14.94
N GLU A 13 5.85 5.73 15.17
CA GLU A 13 5.09 5.64 16.43
C GLU A 13 4.02 4.53 16.40
N ARG A 14 3.75 3.97 15.21
CA ARG A 14 2.66 3.01 14.99
C ARG A 14 3.15 1.86 14.14
N ASP A 15 2.62 0.69 14.40
CA ASP A 15 2.85 -0.46 13.55
C ASP A 15 2.24 -0.23 12.16
N GLY A 16 2.91 -0.72 11.12
CA GLY A 16 2.42 -0.62 9.75
C GLY A 16 3.49 -0.63 8.67
N LEU A 17 3.03 -0.51 7.42
CA LEU A 17 3.88 -0.45 6.24
C LEU A 17 4.33 1.00 5.97
N TYR A 18 5.65 1.18 5.82
CA TYR A 18 6.26 2.47 5.53
C TYR A 18 7.07 2.40 4.24
N ILE A 19 7.34 3.58 3.66
CA ILE A 19 8.37 3.71 2.64
C ILE A 19 9.68 3.90 3.38
N VAL A 20 10.69 3.12 3.03
CA VAL A 20 12.02 3.15 3.64
C VAL A 20 13.09 3.43 2.59
N THR A 21 14.22 3.97 3.04
CA THR A 21 15.48 3.96 2.29
C THR A 21 16.37 2.90 2.93
N PHE A 22 16.75 1.89 2.15
CA PHE A 22 17.73 0.89 2.55
C PHE A 22 19.14 1.31 2.14
N ASP A 23 20.13 0.87 2.90
CA ASP A 23 21.53 0.86 2.46
C ASP A 23 21.66 0.05 1.17
N GLY A 24 22.45 0.56 0.22
CA GLY A 24 22.72 -0.12 -1.04
C GLY A 24 23.43 -1.45 -0.85
N GLU A 25 24.22 -1.60 0.22
CA GLU A 25 24.95 -2.85 0.51
C GLU A 25 24.01 -4.06 0.60
N LEU A 26 22.79 -3.86 1.09
CA LEU A 26 21.75 -4.91 1.16
C LEU A 26 21.49 -5.57 -0.21
N ALA A 27 21.53 -4.80 -1.29
CA ALA A 27 21.31 -5.27 -2.65
C ALA A 27 22.60 -5.38 -3.47
N GLY A 28 23.78 -5.30 -2.83
CA GLY A 28 25.08 -5.34 -3.50
C GLY A 28 25.34 -4.14 -4.41
N GLN A 29 24.72 -3.00 -4.12
CA GLN A 29 24.89 -1.75 -4.86
C GLN A 29 25.51 -0.66 -3.98
N LYS A 30 26.17 0.33 -4.60
CA LYS A 30 26.85 1.40 -3.85
C LYS A 30 25.88 2.43 -3.25
N GLU A 31 24.81 2.74 -3.98
CA GLU A 31 23.91 3.84 -3.63
C GLU A 31 22.67 3.31 -2.88
N PRO A 32 22.15 4.05 -1.88
CA PRO A 32 20.91 3.71 -1.20
C PRO A 32 19.72 3.64 -2.17
N PHE A 33 18.70 2.86 -1.81
CA PHE A 33 17.48 2.74 -2.62
C PHE A 33 16.21 2.79 -1.78
N ALA A 34 15.13 3.26 -2.39
CA ALA A 34 13.82 3.31 -1.76
C ALA A 34 13.06 1.99 -1.96
N SER A 35 12.43 1.50 -0.90
CA SER A 35 11.56 0.33 -0.91
C SER A 35 10.46 0.50 0.14
N THR A 36 9.76 -0.56 0.50
CA THR A 36 8.81 -0.62 1.61
C THR A 36 9.27 -1.63 2.63
N ASN A 37 9.07 -1.35 3.92
CA ASN A 37 9.26 -2.31 4.99
C ASN A 37 8.15 -2.15 6.06
N TYR A 38 7.84 -3.24 6.76
CA TYR A 38 6.86 -3.24 7.84
C TYR A 38 7.58 -2.96 9.17
N PHE A 39 6.91 -2.21 10.04
CA PHE A 39 7.38 -1.89 11.38
C PHE A 39 6.36 -2.41 12.38
N GLU A 40 6.81 -3.20 13.35
CA GLU A 40 5.97 -3.73 14.42
C GLU A 40 6.77 -3.85 15.72
N ASN A 41 6.14 -3.63 16.87
CA ASN A 41 6.77 -3.85 18.17
C ASN A 41 8.11 -3.10 18.34
N SER A 42 8.14 -1.86 17.83
CA SER A 42 9.32 -0.99 17.81
C SER A 42 10.52 -1.49 16.98
N GLN A 43 10.30 -2.44 16.05
CA GLN A 43 11.32 -3.02 15.20
C GLN A 43 10.85 -3.04 13.75
N TRP A 44 11.80 -2.94 12.82
CA TRP A 44 11.56 -3.25 11.41
C TRP A 44 11.56 -4.77 11.23
N ASP A 45 10.85 -5.26 10.22
CA ASP A 45 10.92 -6.66 9.78
C ASP A 45 12.33 -7.00 9.26
N ASP A 46 12.45 -8.13 8.54
CA ASP A 46 13.69 -8.56 7.88
C ASP A 46 14.43 -7.38 7.20
N ASP A 47 15.76 -7.42 7.27
CA ASP A 47 16.67 -6.38 6.79
C ASP A 47 16.55 -5.02 7.51
N GLY A 48 15.90 -4.99 8.68
CA GLY A 48 15.72 -3.79 9.51
C GLY A 48 17.00 -3.01 9.83
N ASP A 49 18.13 -3.70 9.99
CA ASP A 49 19.44 -3.08 10.26
C ASP A 49 19.95 -2.24 9.08
N SER A 50 19.44 -2.47 7.88
CA SER A 50 19.79 -1.71 6.68
C SER A 50 18.88 -0.50 6.43
N VAL A 51 17.86 -0.26 7.27
CA VAL A 51 16.96 0.90 7.11
C VAL A 51 17.66 2.18 7.56
N LEU A 52 17.85 3.13 6.65
CA LEU A 52 18.50 4.42 6.92
C LEU A 52 17.50 5.52 7.30
N ALA A 53 16.36 5.55 6.60
CA ALA A 53 15.32 6.55 6.79
C ALA A 53 13.95 6.03 6.38
N TRP A 54 12.88 6.65 6.87
CA TRP A 54 11.50 6.23 6.57
C TRP A 54 10.57 7.42 6.34
N MET A 55 9.41 7.16 5.74
CA MET A 55 8.29 8.09 5.69
C MET A 55 6.96 7.34 5.58
N PRO A 56 5.82 7.94 6.00
CA PRO A 56 4.51 7.31 5.83
C PRO A 56 4.15 7.19 4.34
N LEU A 57 3.36 6.16 4.03
CA LEU A 57 2.79 6.00 2.69
C LEU A 57 2.01 7.27 2.27
N PRO A 58 2.11 7.70 1.00
CA PRO A 58 1.27 8.75 0.49
C PRO A 58 -0.21 8.32 0.54
N LYS A 59 -1.12 9.29 0.54
CA LYS A 59 -2.54 8.97 0.34
C LYS A 59 -2.70 8.22 -0.97
N PRO A 60 -3.45 7.10 -1.00
CA PRO A 60 -3.69 6.35 -2.23
C PRO A 60 -4.22 7.28 -3.32
N TYR A 61 -3.67 7.16 -4.52
CA TYR A 61 -4.23 7.84 -5.68
C TYR A 61 -5.66 7.34 -5.91
N ARG A 62 -6.61 8.27 -5.98
CA ARG A 62 -7.99 7.98 -6.36
C ARG A 62 -8.22 8.62 -7.73
N PRO A 63 -8.43 7.83 -8.79
CA PRO A 63 -8.90 8.37 -10.05
C PRO A 63 -10.15 9.20 -9.81
N LYS A 64 -10.30 10.34 -10.50
CA LYS A 64 -11.62 10.99 -10.56
C LYS A 64 -12.54 10.02 -11.30
N ASP A 65 -13.54 9.49 -10.60
CA ASP A 65 -14.57 8.65 -11.20
C ASP A 65 -15.40 9.49 -12.18
N ASN A 66 -14.89 9.67 -13.40
CA ASN A 66 -15.67 10.16 -14.54
C ASN A 66 -16.40 9.01 -15.25
N LYS A 67 -16.46 7.83 -14.64
CA LYS A 67 -17.34 6.77 -15.08
C LYS A 67 -18.72 7.09 -14.54
N GLU A 68 -19.53 7.81 -15.33
CA GLU A 68 -20.98 7.59 -15.26
C GLU A 68 -21.17 6.07 -15.23
N LYS A 69 -21.80 5.54 -14.17
CA LYS A 69 -22.08 4.12 -14.06
C LYS A 69 -22.76 3.73 -15.37
N PRO A 70 -22.14 2.88 -16.19
CA PRO A 70 -22.72 2.63 -17.49
C PRO A 70 -24.01 1.86 -17.24
N ALA A 71 -25.12 2.35 -17.79
CA ALA A 71 -26.46 1.87 -17.46
C ALA A 71 -26.59 0.34 -17.55
N TRP A 72 -25.80 -0.30 -18.43
CA TRP A 72 -25.79 -1.75 -18.64
C TRP A 72 -25.46 -2.59 -17.40
N GLY A 73 -24.73 -2.06 -16.41
CA GLY A 73 -24.41 -2.80 -15.18
C GLY A 73 -25.66 -3.11 -14.34
N ASP A 74 -26.60 -2.17 -14.28
CA ASP A 74 -27.87 -2.34 -13.57
C ASP A 74 -28.81 -3.30 -14.34
N TRP A 75 -28.73 -3.32 -15.68
CA TRP A 75 -29.49 -4.26 -16.52
C TRP A 75 -29.04 -5.72 -16.31
N ILE A 76 -27.73 -6.00 -16.35
CA ILE A 76 -27.21 -7.37 -16.17
C ILE A 76 -27.54 -7.92 -14.78
N LEU A 77 -27.40 -7.10 -13.73
CA LEU A 77 -27.75 -7.52 -12.38
C LEU A 77 -29.26 -7.79 -12.25
N GLY A 78 -30.10 -6.97 -12.90
CA GLY A 78 -31.53 -7.18 -12.95
C GLY A 78 -31.93 -8.49 -13.63
N ASP A 79 -31.33 -8.81 -14.77
CA ASP A 79 -31.62 -10.04 -15.53
C ASP A 79 -31.12 -11.29 -14.81
N PHE A 80 -29.95 -11.23 -14.18
CA PHE A 80 -29.44 -12.30 -13.32
C PHE A 80 -30.39 -12.59 -12.15
N MET A 81 -30.87 -11.55 -11.46
CA MET A 81 -31.79 -11.70 -10.32
C MET A 81 -33.18 -12.21 -10.74
N LYS A 82 -33.67 -11.85 -11.93
CA LYS A 82 -34.94 -12.38 -12.47
C LYS A 82 -34.85 -13.86 -12.81
N ASN A 83 -33.73 -14.29 -13.39
CA ASN A 83 -33.52 -15.69 -13.78
C ASN A 83 -33.17 -16.59 -12.57
N SER A 84 -32.68 -16.02 -11.46
CA SER A 84 -32.38 -16.77 -10.23
C SER A 84 -33.61 -17.24 -9.43
N LYS A 85 -34.81 -16.73 -9.74
CA LYS A 85 -36.04 -17.03 -8.98
C LYS A 85 -36.89 -18.16 -9.56
N GLY A 86 -36.39 -18.89 -10.53
CA GLY A 86 -37.17 -19.91 -11.24
C GLY A 86 -36.42 -21.22 -11.43
N GLU A 87 -36.11 -21.94 -10.35
CA GLU A 87 -35.88 -23.38 -10.38
C GLU A 87 -36.14 -23.96 -8.97
N ARG A 88 -37.42 -23.97 -8.57
CA ARG A 88 -37.94 -25.07 -7.75
C ARG A 88 -38.67 -26.00 -8.71
N LEU A 89 -38.02 -27.08 -9.09
CA LEU A 89 -38.51 -28.47 -9.08
C LEU A 89 -37.39 -29.37 -9.60
#